data_AF-A0A1H4W657-F1
#
_entry.id   AF-A0A1H4W657-F1
#
_cell.length_a   1.000
_cell.length_b   1.000
_cell.length_c   1.000
_cell.angle_alpha   90.00
_cell.angle_beta   90.00
_cell.angle_gamma   90.00
#
_symmetry.space_group_name_H-M   'P 1'
#
loop_
_entity.id
_entity.type
_entity.pdbx_description
1 polymer ?
#
loop_
_entity_poly.entity_id
_entity_poly.type
_entity_poly.pdbx_seq_one_letter_code
_entity_poly.pdbx_strand_id
1 'polypeptide(L)'
;MPDRAAPRVFVTYSHDTPAHKDLVHRFAAFLRVEIGLDVHLDAWYDNTRRDWSLWATENLERADFIIVIASPDYKRRADGTALPHEGRGAQFEAAIIRNNLTRDLRRETERVLPVVLPGRSVDEIPAFLNAHSTTRYHVDEFTPAGVADLLAAITGQGQYPMPRRGKWLGGARQEQRVPAGELPWLCASQGVKRGAADIDGVRYEQSIVLRPASPTAAGPGFVELDLGGNYRRFTTVAGVLDDATDPFQVGRVRVVLDGAPRSEHDVAAGKPAAIDLDVTGARLLRLELSRPGAPASPLGSGALVVTRRGGRPPELGLGDPTMT
;
A
#
# COMPACT_ATOMS: atom_id res chain seq x y z
N MET A 1 13.26 -2.92 37.79
CA MET A 1 14.38 -3.25 36.90
C MET A 1 15.64 -3.05 37.71
N PRO A 2 16.56 -4.03 37.82
CA PRO A 2 17.79 -3.81 38.56
C PRO A 2 18.55 -2.67 37.88
N ASP A 3 19.16 -1.83 38.70
CA ASP A 3 19.95 -0.66 38.33
C ASP A 3 21.08 -1.09 37.39
N ARG A 4 20.87 -0.99 36.07
CA ARG A 4 21.92 -1.29 35.10
C ARG A 4 22.95 -0.18 35.24
N ALA A 5 24.21 -0.54 35.50
CA ALA A 5 25.30 0.42 35.59
C ALA A 5 25.22 1.43 34.43
N ALA A 6 25.43 2.71 34.73
CA ALA A 6 25.35 3.79 33.76
C ALA A 6 26.22 3.45 32.52
N PRO A 7 25.69 3.63 31.28
CA PRO A 7 26.46 3.33 30.08
C PRO A 7 27.79 4.09 30.06
N ARG A 8 28.85 3.39 29.67
CA ARG A 8 30.18 3.98 29.50
C ARG A 8 30.21 4.77 28.19
N VAL A 9 30.48 6.06 28.27
CA VAL A 9 30.49 6.95 27.11
C VAL A 9 31.89 7.53 26.92
N PHE A 10 32.48 7.33 25.74
CA PHE A 10 33.74 7.98 25.39
C PHE A 10 33.47 9.20 24.50
N VAL A 11 34.03 10.36 24.86
CA VAL A 11 33.90 11.60 24.10
C VAL A 11 35.18 11.86 23.33
N THR A 12 35.09 11.86 21.99
CA THR A 12 36.18 12.22 21.09
C THR A 12 35.87 13.58 20.43
N TYR A 13 36.87 14.45 20.42
CA TYR A 13 36.79 15.82 19.89
C TYR A 13 38.20 16.28 19.50
N SER A 14 38.32 17.46 18.89
CA SER A 14 39.62 18.06 18.58
C SER A 14 39.86 19.33 19.39
N HIS A 15 41.13 19.59 19.65
CA HIS A 15 41.57 20.83 20.28
C HIS A 15 41.60 21.99 19.25
N ASP A 16 40.44 22.43 18.77
CA ASP A 16 40.32 23.54 17.79
C ASP A 16 40.77 24.87 18.39
N THR A 17 40.07 25.30 19.44
CA THR A 17 40.27 26.58 20.12
C THR A 17 40.03 26.41 21.62
N PRO A 18 40.56 27.29 22.48
CA PRO A 18 40.26 27.26 23.92
C PRO A 18 38.75 27.28 24.21
N ALA A 19 37.99 28.13 23.50
CA ALA A 19 36.54 28.21 23.64
C ALA A 19 35.82 26.89 23.27
N HIS A 20 36.28 26.20 22.24
CA HIS A 20 35.73 24.88 21.87
C HIS A 20 36.07 23.82 22.93
N LYS A 21 37.31 23.79 23.42
CA LYS A 21 37.71 22.88 24.51
C LYS A 21 36.84 23.09 25.75
N ASP A 22 36.65 24.33 26.17
CA ASP A 22 35.82 24.68 27.34
C ASP A 22 34.35 24.30 27.11
N LEU A 23 33.85 24.43 25.88
CA LEU A 23 32.49 24.00 25.52
C LEU A 23 32.33 22.47 25.65
N VAL A 24 33.27 21.69 25.12
CA VAL A 24 33.27 20.23 25.22
C VAL A 24 33.42 19.77 26.66
N HIS A 25 34.30 20.42 27.43
CA HIS A 25 34.47 20.14 28.85
C HIS A 25 33.18 20.33 29.65
N ARG A 26 32.50 21.47 29.46
CA ARG A 26 31.22 21.74 30.13
C ARG A 26 30.15 20.73 29.72
N PHE A 27 30.08 20.38 28.43
CA PHE A 27 29.14 19.37 27.95
C PHE A 27 29.40 17.99 28.57
N ALA A 28 30.64 17.50 28.54
CA ALA A 28 31.02 16.22 29.12
C ALA A 28 30.79 16.19 30.64
N ALA A 29 31.12 17.29 31.35
CA ALA A 29 30.84 17.43 32.77
C ALA A 29 29.34 17.39 33.06
N PHE A 30 28.52 18.08 32.27
CA PHE A 30 27.06 18.05 32.38
C PHE A 30 26.51 16.62 32.21
N LEU A 31 26.92 15.90 31.16
CA LEU A 31 26.51 14.50 30.95
C LEU A 31 26.93 13.59 32.11
N ARG A 32 28.08 13.84 32.74
CA ARG A 32 28.57 13.03 33.86
C ARG A 32 27.88 13.37 35.18
N VAL A 33 27.77 14.65 35.51
CA VAL A 33 27.32 15.13 36.83
C VAL A 33 25.81 15.23 36.91
N GLU A 34 25.16 15.82 35.90
CA GLU A 34 23.71 16.10 35.95
C GLU A 34 22.88 14.95 35.39
N ILE A 35 23.36 14.27 34.34
CA ILE A 35 22.65 13.13 33.74
C ILE A 35 23.05 11.79 34.39
N GLY A 36 24.30 11.67 34.86
CA GLY A 36 24.79 10.46 35.52
C GLY A 36 25.36 9.38 34.59
N LEU A 37 25.78 9.73 33.37
CA LEU A 37 26.49 8.81 32.47
C LEU A 37 27.93 8.58 32.94
N ASP A 38 28.50 7.38 32.70
CA ASP A 38 29.93 7.14 32.95
C ASP A 38 30.77 7.69 31.78
N VAL A 39 30.91 9.02 31.76
CA VAL A 39 31.60 9.75 30.68
C VAL A 39 33.11 9.73 30.88
N HIS A 40 33.84 9.51 29.80
CA HIS A 40 35.29 9.56 29.71
C HIS A 40 35.73 10.62 28.69
N LEU A 41 36.45 11.63 29.18
CA LEU A 41 37.08 12.69 28.40
C LEU A 41 38.58 12.71 28.73
N ASP A 42 39.43 12.82 27.71
CA ASP A 42 40.90 12.76 27.81
C ASP A 42 41.48 13.75 28.84
N ALA A 43 40.95 14.95 28.89
CA ALA A 43 41.39 16.04 29.75
C ALA A 43 41.10 15.85 31.24
N TRP A 44 40.45 14.75 31.64
CA TRP A 44 40.35 14.33 33.05
C TRP A 44 41.43 13.31 33.45
N TYR A 45 42.29 12.88 32.54
CA TYR A 45 43.30 11.83 32.74
C TYR A 45 44.74 12.32 32.51
N ASP A 46 44.96 13.64 32.46
CA ASP A 46 46.25 14.28 32.18
C ASP A 46 47.18 14.39 33.42
N ASN A 47 46.73 13.89 34.57
CA ASN A 47 47.44 13.96 35.85
C ASN A 47 48.56 12.90 36.02
N THR A 48 48.78 12.04 35.02
CA THR A 48 49.78 10.98 35.04
C THR A 48 50.41 10.79 33.67
N ARG A 49 51.68 10.35 33.62
CA ARG A 49 52.29 9.95 32.35
C ARG A 49 51.54 8.75 31.78
N ARG A 50 51.04 8.87 30.55
CA ARG A 50 50.16 7.90 29.92
C ARG A 50 50.53 7.66 28.46
N ASP A 51 50.35 6.43 28.00
CA ASP A 51 50.29 6.13 26.57
C ASP A 51 48.88 6.49 26.06
N TRP A 52 48.77 7.65 25.41
CA TRP A 52 47.49 8.15 24.90
C TRP A 52 46.90 7.27 23.81
N SER A 53 47.73 6.60 23.00
CA SER A 53 47.26 5.71 21.94
C SER A 53 46.63 4.46 22.54
N LEU A 54 47.27 3.88 23.54
CA LEU A 54 46.71 2.73 24.27
C LEU A 54 45.43 3.13 25.01
N TRP A 55 45.46 4.26 25.74
CA TRP A 55 44.30 4.75 26.47
C TRP A 55 43.09 5.03 25.57
N ALA A 56 43.30 5.69 24.42
CA ALA A 56 42.23 5.96 23.47
C ALA A 56 41.68 4.65 22.88
N THR A 57 42.55 3.69 22.55
CA THR A 57 42.16 2.36 22.06
C THR A 57 41.29 1.63 23.08
N GLU A 58 41.71 1.60 24.35
CA GLU A 58 40.95 0.97 25.44
C GLU A 58 39.58 1.62 25.64
N ASN A 59 39.47 2.95 25.53
CA ASN A 59 38.19 3.63 25.66
C ASN A 59 37.28 3.39 24.45
N LEU A 60 37.82 3.42 23.23
CA LEU A 60 37.10 3.08 22.01
C LEU A 60 36.62 1.62 22.01
N GLU A 61 37.36 0.70 22.63
CA GLU A 61 36.95 -0.69 22.77
C GLU A 61 35.86 -0.86 23.83
N ARG A 62 36.04 -0.25 25.01
CA ARG A 62 35.20 -0.51 26.19
C ARG A 62 33.92 0.34 26.25
N ALA A 63 33.85 1.46 25.53
CA ALA A 63 32.69 2.34 25.59
C ALA A 63 31.44 1.66 25.01
N ASP A 64 30.30 1.79 25.69
CA ASP A 64 29.00 1.40 25.15
C ASP A 64 28.60 2.33 24.01
N PHE A 65 28.94 3.62 24.13
CA PHE A 65 28.69 4.66 23.12
C PHE A 65 29.90 5.57 22.95
N ILE A 66 30.12 6.06 21.72
CA ILE A 66 31.18 6.99 21.39
C ILE A 66 30.53 8.28 20.90
N ILE A 67 30.68 9.37 21.65
CA ILE A 67 30.23 10.69 21.23
C ILE A 67 31.33 11.35 20.42
N VAL A 68 30.99 11.75 19.20
CA VAL A 68 31.89 12.50 18.30
C VAL A 68 31.42 13.95 18.26
N ILE A 69 32.23 14.88 18.77
CA ILE A 69 31.88 16.31 18.74
C ILE A 69 32.26 16.90 17.38
N ALA A 70 31.26 17.46 16.68
CA ALA A 70 31.47 18.15 15.41
C ALA A 70 32.27 19.45 15.61
N SER A 71 33.32 19.61 14.81
CA SER A 71 34.10 20.85 14.70
C SER A 71 34.88 20.89 13.38
N PRO A 72 35.29 22.08 12.89
CA PRO A 72 36.04 22.20 11.64
C PRO A 72 37.32 21.38 11.62
N ASP A 73 38.11 21.41 12.70
CA ASP A 73 39.35 20.66 12.75
C ASP A 73 39.12 19.17 12.98
N TYR A 74 38.07 18.76 13.71
CA TYR A 74 37.76 17.35 13.89
C TYR A 74 37.45 16.72 12.54
N LYS A 75 36.56 17.37 11.76
CA LYS A 75 36.23 16.94 10.39
C LYS A 75 37.48 16.81 9.53
N ARG A 76 38.30 17.86 9.45
CA ARG A 76 39.51 17.85 8.62
C ARG A 76 40.44 16.69 8.98
N ARG A 77 40.68 16.48 10.27
CA ARG A 77 41.56 15.41 10.78
C ARG A 77 40.96 14.03 10.53
N ALA A 78 39.67 13.86 10.79
CA ALA A 78 38.96 12.59 10.66
C ALA A 78 38.74 12.17 9.19
N ASP A 79 38.52 13.14 8.31
CA ASP A 79 38.41 12.92 6.85
C ASP A 79 39.78 12.73 6.18
N GLY A 80 40.89 12.91 6.91
CA GLY A 80 42.24 12.71 6.40
C GLY A 80 42.76 13.87 5.53
N THR A 81 42.22 15.08 5.70
CA THR A 81 42.63 16.29 4.97
C THR A 81 43.55 17.21 5.79
N ALA A 82 43.78 16.90 7.07
CA ALA A 82 44.78 17.57 7.89
C ALA A 82 46.21 17.09 7.60
N LEU A 83 47.22 17.89 7.96
CA LEU A 83 48.61 17.46 7.82
C LEU A 83 48.96 16.32 8.80
N PRO A 84 49.92 15.43 8.49
CA PRO A 84 50.25 14.29 9.34
C PRO A 84 50.65 14.63 10.79
N HIS A 85 51.13 15.86 11.02
CA HIS A 85 51.56 16.32 12.34
C HIS A 85 50.47 17.07 13.13
N GLU A 86 49.34 17.40 12.50
CA GLU A 86 48.25 18.17 13.13
C GLU A 86 47.25 17.23 13.80
N GLY A 87 47.06 17.36 15.12
CA GLY A 87 45.99 16.65 15.82
C GLY A 87 46.04 15.12 15.69
N ARG A 88 47.24 14.53 15.84
CA ARG A 88 47.50 13.09 15.72
C ARG A 88 46.52 12.21 16.51
N GLY A 89 46.08 12.64 17.69
CA GLY A 89 45.08 11.93 18.49
C GLY A 89 43.73 11.78 17.78
N ALA A 90 43.15 12.90 17.30
CA ALA A 90 41.90 12.87 16.56
C ALA A 90 42.01 12.08 15.23
N GLN A 91 43.15 12.17 14.53
CA GLN A 91 43.40 11.33 13.34
C GLN A 91 43.45 9.84 13.69
N PHE A 92 44.11 9.47 14.79
CA PHE A 92 44.25 8.10 15.27
C PHE A 92 42.91 7.49 15.66
N GLU A 93 42.13 8.19 16.49
CA GLU A 93 40.81 7.75 16.93
C GLU A 93 39.85 7.62 15.75
N ALA A 94 39.80 8.61 14.86
CA ALA A 94 38.95 8.58 13.67
C ALA A 94 39.31 7.44 12.70
N ALA A 95 40.59 7.07 12.59
CA ALA A 95 41.02 5.92 11.80
C ALA A 95 40.44 4.61 12.38
N ILE A 96 40.46 4.45 13.70
CA ILE A 96 39.87 3.27 14.37
C ILE A 96 38.34 3.25 14.18
N ILE A 97 37.67 4.38 14.38
CA ILE A 97 36.21 4.49 14.21
C ILE A 97 35.81 4.14 12.77
N ARG A 98 36.49 4.69 11.75
CA ARG A 98 36.25 4.35 10.33
C ARG A 98 36.44 2.86 10.05
N ASN A 99 37.51 2.27 10.58
CA ASN A 99 37.77 0.85 10.41
C ASN A 99 36.68 -0.02 11.05
N ASN A 100 36.22 0.36 12.25
CA ASN A 100 35.14 -0.33 12.94
C ASN A 100 33.81 -0.24 12.18
N LEU A 101 33.45 0.95 11.68
CA LEU A 101 32.27 1.15 10.82
C LEU A 101 32.35 0.31 9.54
N THR A 102 33.53 0.20 8.93
CA THR A 102 33.74 -0.66 7.76
C THR A 102 33.51 -2.14 8.09
N ARG A 103 33.91 -2.57 9.29
CA ARG A 103 33.76 -3.95 9.76
C ARG A 103 32.32 -4.31 10.11
N ASP A 104 31.60 -3.44 10.80
CA ASP A 104 30.21 -3.65 11.23
C ASP A 104 29.44 -2.34 11.20
N LEU A 105 28.95 -1.98 10.01
CA LEU A 105 28.31 -0.70 9.77
C LEU A 105 27.10 -0.49 10.66
N ARG A 106 26.24 -1.50 10.83
CA ARG A 106 24.99 -1.36 11.58
C ARG A 106 25.28 -1.10 13.05
N ARG A 107 26.06 -1.97 13.70
CA ARG A 107 26.33 -1.87 15.13
C ARG A 107 27.08 -0.59 15.45
N GLU A 108 28.09 -0.24 14.65
CA GLU A 108 28.90 0.95 14.93
C GLU A 108 28.13 2.25 14.60
N THR A 109 27.18 2.24 13.65
CA THR A 109 26.27 3.39 13.43
C THR A 109 25.35 3.62 14.63
N GLU A 110 24.88 2.57 15.31
CA GLU A 110 24.08 2.69 16.54
C GLU A 110 24.93 3.13 17.75
N ARG A 111 26.25 2.87 17.72
CA ARG A 111 27.19 3.12 18.82
C ARG A 111 27.90 4.48 18.75
N VAL A 112 28.19 4.98 17.55
CA VAL A 112 28.91 6.24 17.31
C VAL A 112 27.89 7.34 17.08
N LEU A 113 27.86 8.32 17.98
CA LEU A 113 26.82 9.35 18.08
C LEU A 113 27.43 10.72 17.74
N PRO A 114 27.20 11.26 16.51
CA PRO A 114 27.66 12.59 16.15
C PRO A 114 26.85 13.67 16.88
N VAL A 115 27.53 14.57 17.59
CA VAL A 115 26.93 15.65 18.36
C VAL A 115 27.35 17.02 17.83
N VAL A 116 26.38 17.90 17.61
CA VAL A 116 26.58 19.30 17.22
C VAL A 116 26.26 20.19 18.42
N LEU A 117 27.29 20.85 18.96
CA LEU A 117 27.19 21.75 20.12
C LEU A 117 26.81 23.19 19.70
N PRO A 118 26.48 24.10 20.64
CA PRO A 118 26.05 25.44 20.29
C PRO A 118 27.08 26.20 19.45
N GLY A 119 26.62 26.78 18.33
CA GLY A 119 27.47 27.51 17.39
C GLY A 119 28.32 26.62 16.47
N ARG A 120 28.02 25.31 16.38
CA ARG A 120 28.61 24.37 15.41
C ARG A 120 27.62 24.00 14.31
N SER A 121 28.11 23.32 13.27
CA SER A 121 27.30 22.92 12.10
C SER A 121 27.32 21.42 11.88
N VAL A 122 26.25 20.89 11.27
CA VAL A 122 26.17 19.51 10.75
C VAL A 122 27.27 19.26 9.71
N ASP A 123 27.64 20.28 8.94
CA ASP A 123 28.69 20.17 7.91
C ASP A 123 30.09 19.95 8.50
N GLU A 124 30.25 20.13 9.81
CA GLU A 124 31.47 19.86 10.57
C GLU A 124 31.53 18.41 11.10
N ILE A 125 30.56 17.57 10.74
CA ILE A 125 30.61 16.13 11.01
C ILE A 125 31.51 15.45 9.95
N PRO A 126 32.41 14.52 10.35
CA PRO A 126 33.19 13.72 9.40
C PRO A 126 32.31 13.01 8.36
N ALA A 127 32.77 13.00 7.11
CA ALA A 127 31.96 12.52 5.97
C ALA A 127 31.54 11.04 6.14
N PHE A 128 32.41 10.21 6.73
CA PHE A 128 32.15 8.79 6.93
C PHE A 128 31.04 8.51 7.97
N LEU A 129 30.63 9.50 8.76
CA LEU A 129 29.49 9.39 9.68
C LEU A 129 28.15 9.70 8.99
N ASN A 130 28.16 10.11 7.71
CA ASN A 130 26.99 10.23 6.85
C ASN A 130 25.88 11.16 7.41
N ALA A 131 26.25 12.36 7.87
CA ALA A 131 25.37 13.29 8.59
C ALA A 131 24.03 13.67 7.92
N HIS A 132 23.86 13.41 6.62
CA HIS A 132 22.61 13.64 5.88
C HIS A 132 21.72 12.40 5.73
N SER A 133 22.22 11.20 6.02
CA SER A 133 21.46 9.94 5.97
C SER A 133 21.45 9.17 7.29
N THR A 134 22.19 9.62 8.30
CA THR A 134 22.20 9.07 9.67
C THR A 134 21.70 10.11 10.67
N THR A 135 21.32 9.61 11.86
CA THR A 135 20.90 10.49 12.96
C THR A 135 22.12 11.21 13.54
N ARG A 136 21.92 12.48 13.89
CA ARG A 136 22.87 13.38 14.54
C ARG A 136 22.14 14.15 15.62
N TYR A 137 22.84 14.51 16.68
CA TYR A 137 22.24 15.07 17.88
C TYR A 137 22.66 16.53 18.05
N HIS A 138 21.70 17.44 17.88
CA HIS A 138 21.90 18.85 18.17
C HIS A 138 21.67 19.10 19.66
N VAL A 139 22.61 19.80 20.30
CA VAL A 139 22.50 20.19 21.70
C VAL A 139 22.67 21.71 21.75
N ASP A 140 21.55 22.43 21.76
CA ASP A 140 21.54 23.90 21.81
C ASP A 140 21.78 24.43 23.24
N GLU A 141 21.38 23.66 24.24
CA GLU A 141 21.51 23.99 25.66
C GLU A 141 21.86 22.74 26.48
N PHE A 142 22.67 22.92 27.53
CA PHE A 142 23.07 21.83 28.42
C PHE A 142 22.03 21.64 29.52
N THR A 143 20.89 21.08 29.14
CA THR A 143 19.76 20.72 30.02
C THR A 143 19.28 19.31 29.70
N PRO A 144 18.57 18.62 30.61
CA PRO A 144 18.03 17.29 30.32
C PRO A 144 17.13 17.26 29.08
N ALA A 145 16.39 18.34 28.82
CA ALA A 145 15.61 18.49 27.59
C ALA A 145 16.48 18.67 26.34
N GLY A 146 17.54 19.47 26.44
CA GLY A 146 18.47 19.72 25.33
C GLY A 146 19.28 18.49 24.88
N VAL A 147 19.39 17.48 25.73
CA VAL A 147 20.05 16.20 25.40
C VAL A 147 19.07 15.02 25.24
N ALA A 148 17.75 15.26 25.24
CA ALA A 148 16.76 14.19 25.29
C ALA A 148 16.89 13.17 24.14
N ASP A 149 17.15 13.63 22.92
CA ASP A 149 17.33 12.75 21.75
C ASP A 149 18.61 11.92 21.84
N LEU A 150 19.70 12.51 22.37
CA LEU A 150 20.95 11.79 22.63
C LEU A 150 20.74 10.70 23.69
N LEU A 151 19.99 11.01 24.75
CA LEU A 151 19.67 10.04 25.79
C LEU A 151 18.72 8.95 25.29
N ALA A 152 17.78 9.27 24.41
CA ALA A 152 16.94 8.27 23.76
C ALA A 152 17.77 7.24 22.98
N ALA A 153 18.81 7.70 22.27
CA ALA A 153 19.74 6.80 21.57
C ALA A 153 20.56 5.93 22.53
N ILE A 154 21.06 6.50 23.63
CA ILE A 154 21.86 5.78 24.63
C ILE A 154 21.03 4.76 25.44
N THR A 155 19.78 5.09 25.74
CA THR A 155 18.91 4.28 26.62
C THR A 155 17.96 3.37 25.85
N GLY A 156 17.75 3.60 24.55
CA GLY A 156 16.72 2.94 23.76
C GLY A 156 15.30 3.40 24.08
N GLN A 157 15.13 4.47 24.86
CA GLN A 157 13.84 5.00 25.29
C GLN A 157 13.56 6.34 24.61
N GLY A 158 12.90 6.28 23.44
CA GLY A 158 12.48 7.47 22.70
C GLY A 158 11.33 8.23 23.36
N GLN A 159 11.23 9.53 23.04
CA GLN A 159 10.15 10.41 23.51
C GLN A 159 8.75 9.89 23.15
N TYR A 160 8.63 9.25 21.98
CA TYR A 160 7.37 8.74 21.45
C TYR A 160 7.42 7.20 21.39
N PRO A 161 6.90 6.48 22.40
CA PRO A 161 6.86 5.03 22.35
C PRO A 161 5.94 4.54 21.23
N MET A 162 6.30 3.41 20.60
CA MET A 162 5.49 2.81 19.54
C MET A 162 4.08 2.50 20.06
N PRO A 163 3.01 3.06 19.47
CA PRO A 163 1.65 2.80 19.95
C PRO A 163 1.23 1.37 19.64
N ARG A 164 0.26 0.85 20.40
CA ARG A 164 -0.33 -0.47 20.12
C ARG A 164 -0.94 -0.47 18.72
N ARG A 165 -0.46 -1.35 17.85
CA ARG A 165 -1.04 -1.57 16.52
C ARG A 165 -2.50 -2.04 16.63
N GLY A 166 -3.40 -1.41 15.89
CA GLY A 166 -4.81 -1.83 15.77
C GLY A 166 -5.00 -3.05 14.87
N LYS A 167 -6.24 -3.55 14.79
CA LYS A 167 -6.61 -4.61 13.83
C LYS A 167 -6.59 -4.04 12.41
N TRP A 168 -5.85 -4.69 11.51
CA TRP A 168 -5.92 -4.39 10.08
C TRP A 168 -7.31 -4.76 9.53
N LEU A 169 -7.97 -3.83 8.85
CA LEU A 169 -9.34 -4.00 8.35
C LEU A 169 -9.42 -4.66 6.96
N GLY A 170 -8.28 -5.01 6.35
CA GLY A 170 -8.22 -5.53 4.98
C GLY A 170 -8.17 -4.42 3.92
N GLY A 171 -7.69 -4.76 2.73
CA GLY A 171 -7.73 -3.93 1.52
C GLY A 171 -8.42 -4.68 0.39
N ALA A 172 -9.36 -4.02 -0.30
CA ALA A 172 -10.23 -4.51 -1.39
C ALA A 172 -11.16 -5.70 -1.06
N ARG A 173 -12.48 -5.47 -1.11
CA ARG A 173 -13.46 -6.57 -1.23
C ARG A 173 -13.11 -7.37 -2.49
N GLN A 174 -12.93 -8.68 -2.38
CA GLN A 174 -12.97 -9.56 -3.54
C GLN A 174 -14.25 -9.24 -4.32
N GLU A 175 -14.15 -8.94 -5.61
CA GLU A 175 -15.30 -8.87 -6.52
C GLU A 175 -15.95 -10.26 -6.50
N GLN A 176 -16.96 -10.44 -5.66
CA GLN A 176 -17.66 -11.69 -5.55
C GLN A 176 -18.51 -11.84 -6.81
N ARG A 177 -18.06 -12.69 -7.73
CA ARG A 177 -18.85 -13.08 -8.90
C ARG A 177 -20.07 -13.85 -8.41
N VAL A 178 -21.26 -13.28 -8.57
CA VAL A 178 -22.52 -13.92 -8.24
C VAL A 178 -23.24 -14.27 -9.55
N PRO A 179 -23.60 -15.53 -9.79
CA PRO A 179 -24.45 -15.89 -10.92
C PRO A 179 -25.78 -15.13 -10.80
N ALA A 180 -26.13 -14.34 -11.81
CA ALA A 180 -27.35 -13.52 -11.83
C ALA A 180 -28.62 -14.38 -11.72
N GLY A 181 -28.54 -15.65 -12.15
CA GLY A 181 -29.58 -16.64 -11.89
C GLY A 181 -29.84 -16.85 -10.40
N GLU A 182 -28.84 -16.80 -9.53
CA GLU A 182 -28.98 -17.01 -8.09
C GLU A 182 -29.52 -15.78 -7.33
N LEU A 183 -29.58 -14.62 -7.99
CA LEU A 183 -30.21 -13.44 -7.41
C LEU A 183 -31.72 -13.67 -7.19
N PRO A 184 -32.33 -12.98 -6.21
CA PRO A 184 -33.77 -12.99 -6.03
C PRO A 184 -34.49 -12.53 -7.30
N TRP A 185 -35.40 -13.36 -7.81
CA TRP A 185 -36.28 -12.98 -8.92
C TRP A 185 -37.50 -12.30 -8.32
N LEU A 186 -37.70 -11.02 -8.62
CA LEU A 186 -38.87 -10.29 -8.15
C LEU A 186 -40.12 -10.73 -8.92
N CYS A 187 -39.98 -10.92 -10.23
CA CYS A 187 -41.00 -11.54 -11.08
C CYS A 187 -40.39 -12.11 -12.37
N ALA A 188 -41.08 -13.07 -12.98
CA ALA A 188 -40.70 -13.63 -14.27
C ALA A 188 -41.95 -14.07 -15.05
N SER A 189 -41.87 -14.01 -16.38
CA SER A 189 -42.92 -14.52 -17.27
C SER A 189 -42.96 -16.05 -17.27
N GLN A 190 -44.14 -16.62 -17.55
CA GLN A 190 -44.33 -18.05 -17.80
C GLN A 190 -43.36 -18.55 -18.88
N GLY A 191 -42.61 -19.61 -18.58
CA GLY A 191 -41.62 -20.19 -19.49
C GLY A 191 -40.18 -19.71 -19.30
N VAL A 192 -39.94 -18.67 -18.48
CA VAL A 192 -38.59 -18.30 -18.05
C VAL A 192 -38.19 -19.13 -16.84
N LYS A 193 -37.07 -19.84 -16.93
CA LYS A 193 -36.56 -20.70 -15.86
C LYS A 193 -35.04 -20.64 -15.77
N ARG A 194 -34.53 -21.04 -14.61
CA ARG A 194 -33.11 -21.33 -14.41
C ARG A 194 -32.79 -22.71 -14.96
N GLY A 195 -31.60 -22.89 -15.51
CA GLY A 195 -31.11 -24.19 -15.95
C GLY A 195 -29.97 -24.04 -16.93
N ALA A 196 -29.34 -25.15 -17.29
CA ALA A 196 -28.29 -25.12 -18.28
C ALA A 196 -28.83 -24.89 -19.70
N ALA A 197 -28.02 -24.29 -20.57
CA ALA A 197 -28.35 -23.98 -21.95
C ALA A 197 -27.15 -24.27 -22.86
N ASP A 198 -27.44 -24.76 -24.05
CA ASP A 198 -26.47 -24.90 -25.14
C ASP A 198 -26.71 -23.78 -26.14
N ILE A 199 -25.70 -22.94 -26.37
CA ILE A 199 -25.75 -21.80 -27.26
C ILE A 199 -24.52 -21.84 -28.16
N ASP A 200 -24.73 -22.00 -29.46
CA ASP A 200 -23.67 -22.02 -30.48
C ASP A 200 -22.61 -23.12 -30.21
N GLY A 201 -23.07 -24.30 -29.78
CA GLY A 201 -22.22 -25.44 -29.43
C GLY A 201 -21.51 -25.34 -28.08
N VAL A 202 -21.75 -24.28 -27.30
CA VAL A 202 -21.17 -24.09 -25.95
C VAL A 202 -22.23 -24.34 -24.89
N ARG A 203 -21.91 -25.23 -23.95
CA ARG A 203 -22.72 -25.55 -22.78
C ARG A 203 -22.47 -24.52 -21.66
N TYR A 204 -23.53 -23.88 -21.18
CA TYR A 204 -23.54 -22.96 -20.03
C TYR A 204 -24.39 -23.55 -18.92
N GLU A 205 -23.81 -23.76 -17.73
CA GLU A 205 -24.45 -24.52 -16.65
C GLU A 205 -25.46 -23.69 -15.85
N GLN A 206 -25.24 -22.38 -15.69
CA GLN A 206 -26.06 -21.50 -14.84
C GLN A 206 -26.84 -20.48 -15.67
N SER A 207 -27.65 -20.93 -16.63
CA SER A 207 -28.34 -20.04 -17.57
C SER A 207 -29.73 -19.59 -17.12
N ILE A 208 -30.19 -18.48 -17.71
CA ILE A 208 -31.60 -18.07 -17.70
C ILE A 208 -32.17 -18.41 -19.07
N VAL A 209 -33.21 -19.24 -19.09
CA VAL A 209 -33.74 -19.84 -20.32
C VAL A 209 -35.20 -19.46 -20.49
N LEU A 210 -35.55 -18.91 -21.65
CA LEU A 210 -36.93 -18.75 -22.08
C LEU A 210 -37.32 -19.92 -22.97
N ARG A 211 -38.24 -20.76 -22.48
CA ARG A 211 -38.99 -21.71 -23.30
C ARG A 211 -40.49 -21.49 -23.14
N PRO A 212 -41.21 -21.15 -24.20
CA PRO A 212 -42.64 -20.90 -24.08
C PRO A 212 -43.41 -22.16 -23.66
N ALA A 213 -44.25 -22.04 -22.63
CA ALA A 213 -45.12 -23.14 -22.20
C ALA A 213 -46.29 -23.40 -23.15
N SER A 214 -46.66 -22.40 -23.98
CA SER A 214 -47.72 -22.50 -24.99
C SER A 214 -47.30 -21.80 -26.28
N PRO A 215 -47.61 -22.37 -27.47
CA PRO A 215 -47.36 -21.74 -28.76
C PRO A 215 -48.18 -20.45 -28.99
N THR A 216 -49.18 -20.16 -28.14
CA THR A 216 -50.04 -18.97 -28.23
C THR A 216 -49.68 -17.85 -27.24
N ALA A 217 -48.64 -18.02 -26.42
CA ALA A 217 -48.25 -16.99 -25.47
C ALA A 217 -47.81 -15.71 -26.20
N ALA A 218 -48.51 -14.60 -25.91
CA ALA A 218 -48.29 -13.31 -26.54
C ALA A 218 -47.50 -12.38 -25.61
N GLY A 219 -46.42 -11.78 -26.12
CA GLY A 219 -45.59 -10.81 -25.41
C GLY A 219 -44.13 -11.25 -25.23
N PRO A 220 -43.23 -10.33 -24.82
CA PRO A 220 -41.85 -10.67 -24.48
C PRO A 220 -41.83 -11.55 -23.22
N GLY A 221 -40.98 -12.58 -23.22
CA GLY A 221 -40.58 -13.22 -21.98
C GLY A 221 -39.70 -12.26 -21.19
N PHE A 222 -39.79 -12.27 -19.86
CA PHE A 222 -38.96 -11.40 -19.02
C PHE A 222 -38.64 -12.01 -17.67
N VAL A 223 -37.57 -11.52 -17.05
CA VAL A 223 -37.23 -11.74 -15.64
C VAL A 223 -36.70 -10.44 -15.04
N GLU A 224 -37.08 -10.19 -13.79
CA GLU A 224 -36.60 -9.07 -12.98
C GLU A 224 -35.76 -9.58 -11.82
N LEU A 225 -34.53 -9.07 -11.73
CA LEU A 225 -33.53 -9.42 -10.72
C LEU A 225 -33.33 -8.23 -9.78
N ASP A 226 -33.38 -8.50 -8.48
CA ASP A 226 -33.01 -7.51 -7.47
C ASP A 226 -31.49 -7.38 -7.36
N LEU A 227 -30.96 -6.22 -7.75
CA LEU A 227 -29.54 -5.90 -7.64
C LEU A 227 -29.20 -5.22 -6.31
N GLY A 228 -30.18 -4.63 -5.63
CA GLY A 228 -30.01 -3.91 -4.36
C GLY A 228 -29.03 -2.71 -4.41
N GLY A 229 -28.53 -2.30 -5.58
CA GLY A 229 -27.49 -1.28 -5.72
C GLY A 229 -26.07 -1.75 -5.43
N ASN A 230 -25.84 -3.06 -5.29
CA ASN A 230 -24.58 -3.61 -4.76
C ASN A 230 -23.59 -4.09 -5.83
N TYR A 231 -23.97 -4.06 -7.10
CA TYR A 231 -23.19 -4.59 -8.22
C TYR A 231 -22.75 -3.46 -9.15
N ARG A 232 -21.66 -3.69 -9.88
CA ARG A 232 -21.04 -2.77 -10.83
C ARG A 232 -21.07 -3.30 -12.24
N ARG A 233 -21.04 -4.62 -12.44
CA ARG A 233 -20.97 -5.19 -13.79
C ARG A 233 -21.93 -6.36 -13.95
N PHE A 234 -22.58 -6.41 -15.11
CA PHE A 234 -23.36 -7.55 -15.60
C PHE A 234 -22.73 -8.10 -16.86
N THR A 235 -22.49 -9.41 -16.92
CA THR A 235 -21.97 -10.07 -18.12
C THR A 235 -22.75 -11.34 -18.44
N THR A 236 -23.06 -11.60 -19.72
CA THR A 236 -23.69 -12.86 -20.16
C THR A 236 -23.46 -13.09 -21.66
N VAL A 237 -23.73 -14.31 -22.13
CA VAL A 237 -23.83 -14.62 -23.56
C VAL A 237 -25.28 -14.92 -23.92
N ALA A 238 -25.89 -14.10 -24.75
CA ALA A 238 -27.25 -14.29 -25.24
C ALA A 238 -27.26 -15.07 -26.57
N GLY A 239 -28.20 -15.98 -26.74
CA GLY A 239 -28.36 -16.69 -28.02
C GLY A 239 -29.65 -17.49 -28.16
N VAL A 240 -29.86 -18.04 -29.35
CA VAL A 240 -30.89 -19.06 -29.62
C VAL A 240 -30.40 -20.39 -29.07
N LEU A 241 -31.29 -21.14 -28.41
CA LEU A 241 -30.94 -22.45 -27.88
C LEU A 241 -30.67 -23.44 -29.02
N ASP A 242 -29.61 -24.25 -28.91
CA ASP A 242 -29.23 -25.21 -29.95
C ASP A 242 -30.30 -26.29 -30.21
N ASP A 243 -31.12 -26.59 -29.19
CA ASP A 243 -32.26 -27.51 -29.25
C ASP A 243 -33.61 -26.77 -29.43
N ALA A 244 -33.60 -25.53 -29.89
CA ALA A 244 -34.82 -24.79 -30.22
C ALA A 244 -35.60 -25.48 -31.34
N THR A 245 -36.94 -25.49 -31.24
CA THR A 245 -37.77 -26.12 -32.28
C THR A 245 -37.75 -25.34 -33.60
N ASP A 246 -37.52 -24.03 -33.52
CA ASP A 246 -37.32 -23.15 -34.67
C ASP A 246 -35.87 -22.62 -34.63
N PRO A 247 -34.89 -23.35 -35.21
CA PRO A 247 -33.48 -23.01 -35.09
C PRO A 247 -33.11 -21.74 -35.89
N PHE A 248 -33.86 -21.39 -36.93
CA PHE A 248 -33.60 -20.21 -37.77
C PHE A 248 -34.31 -18.95 -37.27
N GLN A 249 -34.83 -18.97 -36.03
CA GLN A 249 -35.41 -17.79 -35.44
C GLN A 249 -34.39 -16.68 -35.21
N VAL A 250 -34.89 -15.44 -35.21
CA VAL A 250 -34.17 -14.29 -34.66
C VAL A 250 -34.81 -13.94 -33.32
N GLY A 251 -34.01 -13.90 -32.28
CA GLY A 251 -34.35 -13.41 -30.96
C GLY A 251 -33.83 -12.00 -30.73
N ARG A 252 -34.45 -11.29 -29.80
CA ARG A 252 -34.06 -9.97 -29.33
C ARG A 252 -33.99 -10.01 -27.82
N VAL A 253 -32.81 -9.67 -27.28
CA VAL A 253 -32.55 -9.53 -25.86
C VAL A 253 -32.38 -8.05 -25.54
N ARG A 254 -33.23 -7.53 -24.65
CA ARG A 254 -33.16 -6.15 -24.16
C ARG A 254 -32.85 -6.15 -22.67
N VAL A 255 -31.88 -5.34 -22.28
CA VAL A 255 -31.45 -5.14 -20.89
C VAL A 255 -31.98 -3.78 -20.43
N VAL A 256 -32.78 -3.78 -19.38
CA VAL A 256 -33.43 -2.59 -18.81
C VAL A 256 -32.98 -2.45 -17.36
N LEU A 257 -32.40 -1.29 -17.00
CA LEU A 257 -32.00 -0.98 -15.62
C LEU A 257 -32.92 0.09 -15.04
N ASP A 258 -33.52 -0.17 -13.88
CA ASP A 258 -34.44 0.74 -13.19
C ASP A 258 -35.51 1.35 -14.12
N GLY A 259 -36.03 0.54 -15.06
CA GLY A 259 -37.04 0.95 -16.05
C GLY A 259 -36.50 1.64 -17.31
N ALA A 260 -35.21 1.97 -17.38
CA ALA A 260 -34.58 2.58 -18.54
C ALA A 260 -33.86 1.52 -19.42
N PRO A 261 -34.17 1.42 -20.73
CA PRO A 261 -33.44 0.53 -21.64
C PRO A 261 -31.97 0.92 -21.71
N ARG A 262 -31.06 -0.05 -21.55
CA ARG A 262 -29.61 0.17 -21.57
C ARG A 262 -28.91 -0.51 -22.73
N SER A 263 -29.35 -1.70 -23.13
CA SER A 263 -28.84 -2.36 -24.34
C SER A 263 -29.91 -3.23 -25.00
N GLU A 264 -29.74 -3.48 -26.30
CA GLU A 264 -30.58 -4.34 -27.11
C GLU A 264 -29.71 -5.11 -28.11
N HIS A 265 -29.92 -6.42 -28.20
CA HIS A 265 -29.10 -7.32 -29.01
C HIS A 265 -30.00 -8.31 -29.76
N ASP A 266 -29.87 -8.34 -31.09
CA ASP A 266 -30.52 -9.35 -31.93
C ASP A 266 -29.59 -10.56 -32.10
N VAL A 267 -30.10 -11.75 -31.80
CA VAL A 267 -29.37 -13.03 -31.79
C VAL A 267 -30.03 -14.04 -32.72
N ALA A 268 -29.25 -14.91 -33.35
CA ALA A 268 -29.71 -15.98 -34.22
C ALA A 268 -28.81 -17.22 -34.06
N ALA A 269 -29.21 -18.37 -34.60
CA ALA A 269 -28.32 -19.54 -34.65
C ALA A 269 -27.00 -19.20 -35.37
N GLY A 270 -25.86 -19.60 -34.79
CA GLY A 270 -24.52 -19.24 -35.26
C GLY A 270 -24.12 -17.78 -35.01
N LYS A 271 -24.95 -16.99 -34.32
CA LYS A 271 -24.68 -15.57 -34.02
C LYS A 271 -25.15 -15.20 -32.60
N PRO A 272 -24.48 -15.71 -31.55
CA PRO A 272 -24.71 -15.25 -30.19
C PRO A 272 -24.20 -13.82 -29.98
N ALA A 273 -24.64 -13.17 -28.89
CA ALA A 273 -24.20 -11.84 -28.49
C ALA A 273 -23.63 -11.85 -27.08
N ALA A 274 -22.38 -11.42 -26.92
CA ALA A 274 -21.81 -11.12 -25.62
C ALA A 274 -22.36 -9.78 -25.11
N ILE A 275 -22.89 -9.78 -23.90
CA ILE A 275 -23.42 -8.60 -23.21
C ILE A 275 -22.51 -8.33 -22.03
N ASP A 276 -22.00 -7.10 -21.95
CA ASP A 276 -21.14 -6.60 -20.88
C ASP A 276 -21.57 -5.17 -20.56
N LEU A 277 -22.12 -4.95 -19.37
CA LEU A 277 -22.80 -3.72 -19.02
C LEU A 277 -22.42 -3.25 -17.60
N ASP A 278 -22.19 -1.95 -17.45
CA ASP A 278 -22.11 -1.29 -16.16
C ASP A 278 -23.50 -1.20 -15.53
N VAL A 279 -23.66 -1.75 -14.33
CA VAL A 279 -24.89 -1.74 -13.52
C VAL A 279 -24.72 -0.95 -12.21
N THR A 280 -23.64 -0.17 -12.09
CA THR A 280 -23.31 0.58 -10.88
C THR A 280 -24.47 1.46 -10.42
N GLY A 281 -24.94 1.21 -9.20
CA GLY A 281 -26.04 1.96 -8.57
C GLY A 281 -27.43 1.54 -9.01
N ALA A 282 -27.57 0.62 -9.96
CA ALA A 282 -28.87 0.09 -10.37
C ALA A 282 -29.45 -0.82 -9.29
N ARG A 283 -30.75 -0.69 -9.03
CA ARG A 283 -31.44 -1.50 -8.01
C ARG A 283 -32.21 -2.65 -8.64
N LEU A 284 -32.67 -2.48 -9.87
CA LEU A 284 -33.47 -3.44 -10.61
C LEU A 284 -32.87 -3.69 -11.99
N LEU A 285 -32.68 -4.96 -12.34
CA LEU A 285 -32.35 -5.40 -13.70
C LEU A 285 -33.50 -6.21 -14.27
N ARG A 286 -34.03 -5.77 -15.41
CA ARG A 286 -35.02 -6.49 -16.19
C ARG A 286 -34.42 -6.96 -17.51
N LEU A 287 -34.52 -8.25 -17.76
CA LEU A 287 -34.07 -8.90 -19.00
C LEU A 287 -35.31 -9.28 -19.81
N GLU A 288 -35.46 -8.72 -21.01
CA GLU A 288 -36.59 -8.98 -21.90
C GLU A 288 -36.13 -9.78 -23.13
N LEU A 289 -36.86 -10.84 -23.46
CA LEU A 289 -36.55 -11.83 -24.47
C LEU A 289 -37.75 -11.92 -25.43
N SER A 290 -37.55 -11.52 -26.68
CA SER A 290 -38.64 -11.38 -27.66
C SER A 290 -38.18 -11.77 -29.06
N ARG A 291 -39.09 -11.88 -30.02
CA ARG A 291 -38.71 -11.85 -31.44
C ARG A 291 -38.68 -10.39 -31.88
N PRO A 292 -37.73 -9.98 -32.73
CA PRO A 292 -37.80 -8.68 -33.39
C PRO A 292 -39.16 -8.53 -34.07
N GLY A 293 -39.84 -7.39 -33.87
CA GLY A 293 -40.98 -7.06 -34.71
C GLY A 293 -40.54 -6.98 -36.17
N ALA A 294 -41.41 -7.37 -37.11
CA ALA A 294 -41.16 -7.11 -38.52
C ALA A 294 -40.81 -5.63 -38.71
N PRO A 295 -39.77 -5.28 -39.50
CA PRO A 295 -39.51 -3.89 -39.82
C PRO A 295 -40.76 -3.31 -40.47
N ALA A 296 -41.15 -2.09 -40.08
CA ALA A 296 -42.17 -1.37 -40.82
C ALA A 296 -41.62 -1.11 -42.24
N SER A 297 -42.16 -1.81 -43.24
CA SER A 297 -41.87 -1.49 -44.64
C SER A 297 -42.31 -0.05 -44.93
N PRO A 298 -41.50 0.76 -45.60
CA PRO A 298 -41.92 2.08 -46.05
C PRO A 298 -42.61 1.90 -47.41
N LEU A 299 -43.93 1.74 -47.44
CA LEU A 299 -44.79 2.02 -48.61
C LEU A 299 -46.26 1.80 -48.19
N GLY A 300 -47.09 2.81 -48.47
CA GLY A 300 -48.38 2.99 -47.82
C GLY A 300 -49.60 2.34 -48.49
N SER A 301 -50.71 2.53 -47.77
CA SER A 301 -52.11 2.51 -48.20
C SER A 301 -52.77 1.16 -48.51
N GLY A 302 -53.82 0.86 -47.75
CA GLY A 302 -54.87 -0.09 -48.13
C GLY A 302 -55.28 -1.00 -46.98
N ALA A 303 -56.51 -0.81 -46.49
CA ALA A 303 -57.07 -1.55 -45.37
C ALA A 303 -57.09 -3.07 -45.59
N LEU A 304 -56.52 -3.81 -44.64
CA LEU A 304 -57.02 -5.10 -44.19
C LEU A 304 -56.61 -5.24 -42.72
N VAL A 305 -57.57 -5.30 -41.80
CA VAL A 305 -57.33 -5.71 -40.41
C VAL A 305 -56.95 -7.19 -40.48
N VAL A 306 -55.67 -7.45 -40.72
CA VAL A 306 -55.07 -8.77 -40.53
C VAL A 306 -54.78 -8.85 -39.05
N THR A 307 -55.56 -9.67 -38.35
CA THR A 307 -55.25 -10.14 -37.01
C THR A 307 -53.75 -10.46 -36.94
N ARG A 308 -53.00 -9.76 -36.08
CA ARG A 308 -51.60 -10.10 -35.74
C ARG A 308 -51.58 -11.59 -35.39
N ARG A 309 -51.17 -12.46 -36.32
CA ARG A 309 -50.75 -13.81 -35.98
C ARG A 309 -49.51 -13.62 -35.11
N GLY A 310 -49.70 -13.71 -33.80
CA GLY A 310 -48.59 -13.78 -32.86
C GLY A 310 -47.71 -14.95 -33.29
N GLY A 311 -46.53 -14.65 -33.82
CA GLY A 311 -45.54 -15.66 -34.11
C GLY A 311 -45.20 -16.39 -32.82
N ARG A 312 -44.84 -17.68 -32.93
CA ARG A 312 -44.43 -18.49 -31.78
C ARG A 312 -43.36 -17.72 -30.99
N PRO A 313 -43.51 -17.54 -29.67
CA PRO A 313 -42.50 -16.86 -28.84
C PRO A 313 -41.11 -17.52 -28.98
N PRO A 314 -40.02 -16.77 -28.80
CA PRO A 314 -38.68 -17.27 -29.10
C PRO A 314 -38.19 -18.26 -28.03
N GLU A 315 -37.23 -19.10 -28.40
CA GLU A 315 -36.52 -20.01 -27.50
C GLU A 315 -35.07 -19.52 -27.35
N LEU A 316 -34.82 -18.75 -26.29
CA LEU A 316 -33.56 -18.03 -26.06
C LEU A 316 -32.93 -18.41 -24.73
N GLY A 317 -31.60 -18.33 -24.67
CA GLY A 317 -30.82 -18.50 -23.46
C GLY A 317 -29.91 -17.30 -23.19
N LEU A 318 -29.68 -17.06 -21.90
CA LEU A 318 -28.63 -16.19 -21.38
C LEU A 318 -27.65 -17.09 -20.61
N GLY A 319 -26.51 -17.39 -21.24
CA GLY A 319 -25.44 -18.24 -20.72
C GLY A 319 -24.66 -17.56 -19.61
N ASP A 320 -24.50 -18.28 -18.49
CA ASP A 320 -23.78 -17.90 -17.26
C ASP A 320 -23.82 -16.39 -16.94
N PRO A 321 -25.02 -15.79 -16.82
CA PRO A 321 -25.16 -14.39 -16.50
C PRO A 321 -24.56 -14.15 -15.11
N THR A 322 -23.64 -13.19 -15.00
CA THR A 322 -22.82 -12.97 -13.79
C THR A 322 -22.87 -11.50 -13.37
N MET A 323 -22.85 -11.26 -12.06
CA MET A 323 -22.72 -9.94 -11.43
C MET A 323 -21.42 -9.82 -10.65
N THR A 324 -20.79 -8.65 -10.68
CA THR A 324 -19.61 -8.29 -9.86
C THR A 324 -19.77 -6.94 -9.20
#